data_AF-A0A7X3T5X0-F1
#
_entry.id   AF-A0A7X3T5X0-F1
#
_cell.length_a   1.000
_cell.length_b   1.000
_cell.length_c   1.000
_cell.angle_alpha   90.00
_cell.angle_beta   90.00
_cell.angle_gamma   90.00
#
_symmetry.space_group_name_H-M   'P 1'
#
loop_
_entity.id
_entity.type
_entity.pdbx_description
1 polymer ?
#
loop_
_entity_poly.entity_id
_entity_poly.type
_entity_poly.pdbx_seq_one_letter_code
_entity_poly.pdbx_strand_id
1 'polypeptide(L)'
;MRPNDVKELLDTLIAELKLPLIASDKGPLVVSKKSDRSTQSRIERVVEQWMNEYNLSYGIYVGRSASERDEATTRLALETNRAPEIKEILKSLVAEQSLPLNVVDWGFRLEILADEGVDYRYDDMIHLETLLEQEGLDVPVRHSGFNLWQEDRTDLQFSQFQTLANRLAAALAGYGLHVKLLHKGFELQKNADDEVAIAEAKELTYRLENMVGIRYVQGGHRYSNDALNPEIHWTSADVTTALPF
;
A
#
# COMPACT_ATOMS: atom_id res chain seq x y z
N MET A 1 -3.94 22.11 -6.93
CA MET A 1 -3.20 21.72 -5.70
C MET A 1 -2.31 20.56 -6.07
N ARG A 2 -1.03 20.58 -5.68
CA ARG A 2 -0.03 19.56 -5.98
C ARG A 2 0.14 18.57 -4.80
N PRO A 3 0.77 17.41 -5.00
CA PRO A 3 1.04 16.46 -3.92
C PRO A 3 1.75 17.06 -2.70
N ASN A 4 2.74 17.94 -2.90
CA ASN A 4 3.41 18.63 -1.78
C ASN A 4 2.45 19.50 -0.97
N ASP A 5 1.56 20.26 -1.62
CA ASP A 5 0.53 21.06 -0.94
C ASP A 5 -0.42 20.17 -0.11
N VAL A 6 -0.80 19.01 -0.66
CA VAL A 6 -1.65 18.03 0.05
C VAL A 6 -0.91 17.45 1.24
N LYS A 7 0.40 17.20 1.12
CA LYS A 7 1.22 16.71 2.22
C LYS A 7 1.30 17.73 3.36
N GLU A 8 1.55 19.00 3.05
CA GLU A 8 1.60 20.08 4.06
C GLU A 8 0.26 20.23 4.79
N LEU A 9 -0.85 20.14 4.04
CA LEU A 9 -2.20 20.12 4.61
C LEU A 9 -2.43 18.90 5.50
N LEU A 10 -2.01 17.71 5.07
CA LEU A 10 -2.11 16.48 5.85
C LEU A 10 -1.31 16.57 7.16
N ASP A 11 -0.06 17.06 7.10
CA ASP A 11 0.79 17.28 8.27
C ASP A 11 0.14 18.28 9.25
N THR A 12 -0.45 19.35 8.72
CA THR A 12 -1.21 20.33 9.52
C THR A 12 -2.40 19.69 10.24
N LEU A 13 -3.21 18.90 9.51
CA LEU A 13 -4.36 18.21 10.08
C LEU A 13 -3.98 17.17 11.15
N ILE A 14 -2.87 16.44 10.93
CA ILE A 14 -2.32 15.50 11.92
C ILE A 14 -1.96 16.24 13.21
N ALA A 15 -1.28 17.38 13.12
CA ALA A 15 -0.89 18.19 14.26
C ALA A 15 -2.11 18.78 15.00
N GLU A 16 -3.09 19.30 14.26
CA GLU A 16 -4.35 19.83 14.83
C GLU A 16 -5.15 18.77 15.59
N LEU A 17 -5.23 17.56 15.02
CA LEU A 17 -5.92 16.42 15.63
C LEU A 17 -5.09 15.76 16.74
N LYS A 18 -3.84 16.20 16.95
CA LYS A 18 -2.88 15.65 17.93
C LYS A 18 -2.71 14.14 17.76
N LEU A 19 -2.64 13.68 16.52
CA LEU A 19 -2.43 12.27 16.21
C LEU A 19 -0.92 11.96 16.25
N PRO A 20 -0.49 10.85 16.87
CA PRO A 20 0.91 10.39 16.87
C PRO A 20 1.24 9.74 15.53
N LEU A 21 1.08 10.49 14.45
CA LEU A 21 1.25 10.05 13.07
C LEU A 21 2.28 10.92 12.35
N ILE A 22 3.01 10.29 11.42
CA ILE A 22 3.80 10.97 10.40
C ILE A 22 3.25 10.55 9.04
N ALA A 23 2.97 11.52 8.18
CA ALA A 23 2.68 11.23 6.78
C ALA A 23 3.97 11.16 5.96
N SER A 24 4.18 10.05 5.24
CA SER A 24 5.25 9.94 4.24
C SER A 24 4.67 9.85 2.84
N ASP A 25 5.29 10.55 1.90
CA ASP A 25 4.98 10.41 0.49
C ASP A 25 5.36 9.00 0.00
N LYS A 26 4.51 8.37 -0.81
CA LYS A 26 4.77 7.07 -1.45
C LYS A 26 5.40 7.22 -2.84
N GLY A 27 5.49 8.44 -3.35
CA GLY A 27 6.15 8.75 -4.60
C GLY A 27 5.31 8.50 -5.85
N PRO A 28 5.96 8.46 -7.03
CA PRO A 28 5.29 8.25 -8.29
C PRO A 28 5.00 6.77 -8.50
N LEU A 29 3.96 6.52 -9.27
CA LEU A 29 3.51 5.21 -9.65
C LEU A 29 3.27 5.18 -11.15
N VAL A 30 3.98 4.29 -11.85
CA VAL A 30 3.75 4.05 -13.28
C VAL A 30 2.53 3.14 -13.44
N VAL A 31 1.53 3.58 -14.20
CA VAL A 31 0.26 2.87 -14.37
C VAL A 31 0.11 2.45 -15.83
N SER A 32 0.50 1.21 -16.11
CA SER A 32 0.46 0.66 -17.48
C SER A 32 -0.72 -0.26 -17.69
N LYS A 33 -1.48 -0.07 -18.79
CA LYS A 33 -2.43 -1.07 -19.29
C LYS A 33 -1.75 -2.45 -19.40
N LYS A 34 -2.54 -3.54 -19.49
CA LYS A 34 -2.02 -4.90 -19.75
C LYS A 34 -1.10 -4.88 -20.96
N SER A 35 0.19 -4.74 -20.67
CA SER A 35 1.27 -4.61 -21.63
C SER A 35 1.92 -5.97 -21.78
N ASP A 36 2.46 -6.26 -22.95
CA ASP A 36 3.23 -7.47 -23.13
C ASP A 36 4.46 -7.47 -22.20
N ARG A 37 5.00 -8.67 -21.96
CA ARG A 37 6.16 -8.86 -21.08
C ARG A 37 7.36 -8.01 -21.48
N SER A 38 7.55 -7.76 -22.78
CA SER A 38 8.68 -6.96 -23.26
C SER A 38 8.54 -5.49 -22.89
N THR A 39 7.33 -4.95 -23.01
CA THR A 39 7.00 -3.57 -22.63
C THR A 39 7.08 -3.40 -21.11
N GLN A 40 6.59 -4.38 -20.34
CA GLN A 40 6.73 -4.38 -18.87
C GLN A 40 8.20 -4.35 -18.45
N SER A 41 9.05 -5.23 -19.00
CA SER A 41 10.48 -5.23 -18.68
C SER A 41 11.21 -3.96 -19.08
N ARG A 42 10.76 -3.27 -20.14
CA ARG A 42 11.32 -1.97 -20.53
C ARG A 42 10.93 -0.88 -19.54
N ILE A 43 9.66 -0.84 -19.11
CA ILE A 43 9.19 0.08 -18.07
C ILE A 43 9.97 -0.14 -16.78
N GLU A 44 10.08 -1.40 -16.32
CA GLU A 44 10.83 -1.77 -15.11
C GLU A 44 12.28 -1.29 -15.18
N ARG A 45 12.95 -1.48 -16.32
CA ARG A 45 14.33 -1.02 -16.52
C ARG A 45 14.48 0.50 -16.41
N VAL A 46 13.57 1.27 -17.03
CA VAL A 46 13.60 2.75 -16.96
C VAL A 46 13.40 3.21 -15.52
N VAL A 47 12.43 2.60 -14.86
CA VAL A 47 12.11 2.84 -13.45
C VAL A 47 13.30 2.54 -12.54
N GLU A 48 13.93 1.37 -12.70
CA GLU A 48 15.12 0.99 -11.92
C GLU A 48 16.29 1.95 -12.14
N GLN A 49 16.54 2.35 -13.39
CA GLN A 49 17.58 3.32 -13.70
C GLN A 49 17.31 4.65 -13.00
N TRP A 50 16.10 5.18 -13.14
CA TRP A 50 15.69 6.42 -12.48
C TRP A 50 15.81 6.32 -10.95
N MET A 51 15.35 5.23 -10.33
CA MET A 51 15.48 5.05 -8.89
C MET A 51 16.95 5.02 -8.44
N ASN A 52 17.81 4.33 -9.18
CA ASN A 52 19.23 4.22 -8.86
C ASN A 52 19.98 5.56 -9.02
N GLU A 53 19.70 6.31 -10.08
CA GLU A 53 20.33 7.60 -10.35
C GLU A 53 20.02 8.64 -9.26
N TYR A 54 18.82 8.58 -8.69
CA TYR A 54 18.35 9.53 -7.68
C TYR A 54 18.32 8.97 -6.26
N ASN A 55 18.81 7.75 -6.05
CA ASN A 55 18.78 7.02 -4.77
C ASN A 55 17.38 6.99 -4.12
N LEU A 56 16.37 6.72 -4.95
CA LEU A 56 14.96 6.70 -4.56
C LEU A 56 14.53 5.28 -4.19
N SER A 57 13.58 5.17 -3.26
CA SER A 57 13.01 3.88 -2.83
C SER A 57 11.49 3.91 -2.98
N TYR A 58 11.01 3.90 -4.22
CA TYR A 58 9.59 3.89 -4.53
C TYR A 58 9.11 2.51 -4.97
N GLY A 59 7.89 2.15 -4.57
CA GLY A 59 7.23 0.94 -5.05
C GLY A 59 6.50 1.23 -6.36
N ILE A 60 7.07 0.84 -7.50
CA ILE A 60 6.46 1.06 -8.81
C ILE A 60 5.81 -0.23 -9.30
N TYR A 61 4.48 -0.21 -9.42
CA TYR A 61 3.68 -1.35 -9.86
C TYR A 61 3.24 -1.19 -11.31
N VAL A 62 3.83 -1.97 -12.21
CA VAL A 62 3.41 -2.05 -13.61
C VAL A 62 2.24 -3.04 -13.71
N GLY A 63 1.01 -2.60 -14.06
CA GLY A 63 -0.01 -3.61 -14.37
C GLY A 63 -1.49 -3.25 -14.50
N ARG A 64 -1.93 -1.99 -14.51
CA ARG A 64 -3.35 -1.64 -14.77
C ARG A 64 -3.52 -0.35 -15.53
N SER A 65 -4.68 -0.20 -16.16
CA SER A 65 -5.14 1.13 -16.53
C SER A 65 -5.47 1.95 -15.28
N ALA A 66 -5.40 3.28 -15.39
CA ALA A 66 -5.73 4.18 -14.29
C ALA A 66 -7.15 3.97 -13.76
N SER A 67 -8.14 3.78 -14.65
CA SER A 67 -9.53 3.57 -14.26
C SER A 67 -9.75 2.29 -13.46
N GLU A 68 -9.10 1.18 -13.85
CA GLU A 68 -9.20 -0.09 -13.12
C GLU A 68 -8.59 0.01 -11.71
N ARG A 69 -7.51 0.81 -11.57
CA ARG A 69 -6.91 1.08 -10.26
C ARG A 69 -7.81 1.94 -9.39
N ASP A 70 -8.40 3.00 -9.95
CA ASP A 70 -9.26 3.93 -9.21
C ASP A 70 -10.54 3.22 -8.74
N GLU A 71 -11.10 2.34 -9.57
CA GLU A 71 -12.23 1.47 -9.21
C GLU A 71 -11.84 0.49 -8.10
N ALA A 72 -10.70 -0.22 -8.25
CA ALA A 72 -10.19 -1.13 -7.24
C ALA A 72 -9.95 -0.43 -5.89
N THR A 73 -9.36 0.76 -5.93
CA THR A 73 -9.10 1.60 -4.76
C THR A 73 -10.41 2.00 -4.09
N THR A 74 -11.40 2.44 -4.88
CA THR A 74 -12.71 2.80 -4.36
C THR A 74 -13.40 1.62 -3.70
N ARG A 75 -13.35 0.43 -4.32
CA ARG A 75 -13.94 -0.79 -3.76
C ARG A 75 -13.26 -1.23 -2.46
N LEU A 76 -11.92 -1.26 -2.42
CA LEU A 76 -11.19 -1.62 -1.20
C LEU A 76 -11.42 -0.62 -0.07
N ALA A 77 -11.58 0.67 -0.39
CA ALA A 77 -11.87 1.70 0.62
C ALA A 77 -13.20 1.44 1.36
N LEU A 78 -14.17 0.78 0.72
CA LEU A 78 -15.43 0.38 1.36
C LEU A 78 -15.25 -0.73 2.39
N GLU A 79 -14.22 -1.57 2.22
CA GLU A 79 -13.90 -2.68 3.13
C GLU A 79 -12.94 -2.27 4.26
N THR A 80 -12.31 -1.10 4.16
CA THR A 80 -11.30 -0.62 5.13
C THR A 80 -11.83 -0.58 6.57
N ASN A 81 -13.11 -0.26 6.76
CA ASN A 81 -13.74 -0.23 8.08
C ASN A 81 -13.83 -1.61 8.76
N ARG A 82 -13.72 -2.70 7.99
CA ARG A 82 -13.72 -4.08 8.49
C ARG A 82 -12.35 -4.54 8.96
N ALA A 83 -11.28 -3.74 8.80
CA ALA A 83 -9.94 -4.13 9.22
C ALA A 83 -9.86 -4.64 10.68
N PRO A 84 -10.54 -4.04 11.68
CA PRO A 84 -10.55 -4.59 13.05
C PRO A 84 -11.20 -5.97 13.16
N GLU A 85 -12.32 -6.19 12.47
CA GLU A 85 -13.01 -7.49 12.40
C GLU A 85 -12.10 -8.56 11.77
N ILE A 86 -11.50 -8.22 10.63
CA ILE A 86 -10.62 -9.11 9.86
C ILE A 86 -9.37 -9.50 10.68
N LYS A 87 -8.82 -8.56 11.46
CA LYS A 87 -7.70 -8.83 12.39
C LYS A 87 -8.05 -9.91 13.40
N GLU A 88 -9.24 -9.86 13.99
CA GLU A 88 -9.68 -10.85 14.96
C GLU A 88 -9.97 -12.22 14.32
N ILE A 89 -10.51 -12.25 13.10
CA ILE A 89 -10.65 -13.48 12.31
C ILE A 89 -9.27 -14.12 12.07
N LEU A 90 -8.29 -13.34 11.62
CA LEU A 90 -6.94 -13.84 11.35
C LEU A 90 -6.26 -14.37 12.62
N LYS A 91 -6.40 -13.68 13.76
CA LYS A 91 -5.92 -14.18 15.06
C LYS A 91 -6.60 -15.50 15.46
N SER A 92 -7.89 -15.64 15.22
CA SER A 92 -8.62 -16.88 15.49
C SER A 92 -8.09 -18.04 14.64
N LEU A 93 -7.80 -17.81 13.36
CA LEU A 93 -7.24 -18.81 12.45
C LEU A 93 -5.84 -19.27 12.88
N VAL A 94 -5.01 -18.34 13.37
CA VAL A 94 -3.69 -18.66 13.94
C VAL A 94 -3.83 -19.52 15.20
N ALA A 95 -4.74 -19.14 16.11
CA ALA A 95 -4.97 -19.85 17.36
C ALA A 95 -5.53 -21.26 17.14
N GLU A 96 -6.43 -21.45 16.18
CA GLU A 96 -7.00 -22.76 15.80
C GLU A 96 -5.91 -23.78 15.44
N GLN A 97 -4.86 -23.31 14.76
CA GLN A 97 -3.73 -24.15 14.32
C GLN A 97 -2.58 -24.21 15.32
N SER A 98 -2.72 -23.55 16.48
CA SER A 98 -1.67 -23.45 17.52
C SER A 98 -0.33 -22.93 16.97
N LEU A 99 -0.37 -22.06 15.96
CA LEU A 99 0.83 -21.52 15.33
C LEU A 99 1.43 -20.40 16.20
N PRO A 100 2.76 -20.35 16.38
CA PRO A 100 3.45 -19.30 17.15
C PRO A 100 3.58 -18.00 16.34
N LEU A 101 2.46 -17.49 15.83
CA LEU A 101 2.40 -16.28 15.00
C LEU A 101 1.69 -15.15 15.75
N ASN A 102 2.22 -13.94 15.62
CA ASN A 102 1.57 -12.71 16.03
C ASN A 102 0.99 -12.01 14.80
N VAL A 103 -0.23 -11.48 14.92
CA VAL A 103 -0.87 -10.68 13.88
C VAL A 103 -0.64 -9.20 14.15
N VAL A 104 0.19 -8.56 13.34
CA VAL A 104 0.50 -7.13 13.39
C VAL A 104 -0.31 -6.39 12.34
N ASP A 105 -0.88 -5.24 12.73
CA ASP A 105 -1.59 -4.36 11.81
C ASP A 105 -0.61 -3.34 11.22
N TRP A 106 -0.57 -3.22 9.90
CA TRP A 106 0.30 -2.27 9.21
C TRP A 106 -0.27 -0.85 9.12
N GLY A 107 -1.46 -0.64 9.67
CA GLY A 107 -2.16 0.62 9.72
C GLY A 107 -2.79 0.97 8.37
N PHE A 108 -2.79 2.26 8.06
CA PHE A 108 -3.56 2.80 6.95
C PHE A 108 -2.71 3.69 6.04
N ARG A 109 -3.21 3.88 4.82
CA ARG A 109 -2.69 4.84 3.86
C ARG A 109 -3.83 5.65 3.23
N LEU A 110 -3.50 6.81 2.70
CA LEU A 110 -4.41 7.67 1.97
C LEU A 110 -4.05 7.64 0.49
N GLU A 111 -4.95 7.21 -0.38
CA GLU A 111 -4.82 7.42 -1.83
C GLU A 111 -5.58 8.70 -2.21
N ILE A 112 -5.00 9.48 -3.12
CA ILE A 112 -5.60 10.69 -3.67
C ILE A 112 -5.96 10.43 -5.12
N LEU A 113 -7.25 10.47 -5.44
CA LEU A 113 -7.77 10.31 -6.79
C LEU A 113 -8.12 11.69 -7.35
N ALA A 114 -7.68 11.98 -8.56
CA ALA A 114 -7.96 13.25 -9.22
C ALA A 114 -9.05 13.08 -10.28
N ASP A 115 -9.99 14.03 -10.35
CA ASP A 115 -10.98 14.10 -11.42
C ASP A 115 -10.30 14.27 -12.79
N GLU A 116 -11.03 13.92 -13.85
CA GLU A 116 -10.54 14.07 -15.22
C GLU A 116 -10.16 15.54 -15.51
N GLY A 117 -8.96 15.73 -16.05
CA GLY A 117 -8.41 17.06 -16.36
C GLY A 117 -7.76 17.80 -15.19
N VAL A 118 -7.79 17.25 -13.97
CA VAL A 118 -7.07 17.83 -12.83
C VAL A 118 -5.58 17.44 -12.88
N ASP A 119 -4.71 18.45 -12.96
CA ASP A 119 -3.26 18.27 -12.95
C ASP A 119 -2.73 18.06 -11.52
N TYR A 120 -2.73 16.81 -11.05
CA TYR A 120 -2.22 16.40 -9.74
C TYR A 120 -0.85 15.71 -9.87
N ARG A 121 0.20 16.50 -10.11
CA ARG A 121 1.57 15.99 -10.34
C ARG A 121 2.62 16.82 -9.60
N TYR A 122 3.81 16.23 -9.44
CA TYR A 122 5.01 16.88 -8.91
C TYR A 122 6.25 16.47 -9.71
N ASP A 123 7.40 17.09 -9.43
CA ASP A 123 8.57 17.05 -10.31
C ASP A 123 9.08 15.63 -10.60
N ASP A 124 9.10 14.71 -9.60
CA ASP A 124 9.53 13.33 -9.83
C ASP A 124 8.61 12.60 -10.83
N MET A 125 7.29 12.87 -10.77
CA MET A 125 6.35 12.26 -11.71
C MET A 125 6.61 12.74 -13.13
N ILE A 126 6.82 14.05 -13.30
CA ILE A 126 7.09 14.67 -14.60
C ILE A 126 8.40 14.14 -15.18
N HIS A 127 9.42 14.00 -14.32
CA HIS A 127 10.70 13.49 -14.75
C HIS A 127 10.62 12.02 -15.17
N LEU A 128 9.97 11.17 -14.38
CA LEU A 128 9.77 9.76 -14.73
C LEU A 128 8.94 9.60 -16.01
N GLU A 129 7.89 10.40 -16.17
CA GLU A 129 7.07 10.44 -17.39
C GLU A 129 7.93 10.79 -18.62
N THR A 130 8.81 11.81 -18.50
CA THR A 130 9.74 12.19 -19.58
C THR A 130 10.71 11.06 -19.96
N LEU A 131 11.25 10.33 -18.98
CA LEU A 131 12.15 9.21 -19.23
C LEU A 131 11.44 8.04 -19.93
N LEU A 132 10.18 7.78 -19.56
CA LEU A 132 9.36 6.76 -20.22
C LEU A 132 9.07 7.16 -21.69
N GLU A 133 8.71 8.41 -21.93
CA GLU A 133 8.46 8.94 -23.29
C GLU A 133 9.71 8.87 -24.18
N GLN A 134 10.90 9.15 -23.65
CA GLN A 134 12.17 9.05 -24.39
C GLN A 134 12.45 7.62 -24.88
N GLU A 135 11.99 6.63 -24.14
CA GLU A 135 12.04 5.21 -24.53
C GLU A 135 10.84 4.81 -25.41
N GLY A 136 9.99 5.74 -25.83
CA GLY A 136 8.78 5.44 -26.61
C GLY A 136 7.75 4.63 -25.83
N LEU A 137 7.71 4.78 -24.50
CA LEU A 137 6.73 4.17 -23.61
C LEU A 137 5.70 5.23 -23.21
N ASP A 138 4.55 5.23 -23.87
CA ASP A 138 3.41 6.10 -23.49
C ASP A 138 2.65 5.48 -22.31
N VAL A 139 3.11 5.77 -21.09
CA VAL A 139 2.60 5.18 -19.86
C VAL A 139 2.36 6.26 -18.80
N PRO A 140 1.11 6.41 -18.32
CA PRO A 140 0.77 7.40 -17.30
C PRO A 140 1.56 7.22 -15.99
N VAL A 141 1.98 8.33 -15.40
CA VAL A 141 2.55 8.39 -14.04
C VAL A 141 1.55 9.08 -13.09
N ARG A 142 1.28 8.45 -11.94
CA ARG A 142 0.31 8.89 -10.92
C ARG A 142 1.00 9.06 -9.57
N HIS A 143 0.39 9.82 -8.66
CA HIS A 143 0.82 9.85 -7.26
C HIS A 143 0.32 8.60 -6.52
N SER A 144 1.18 7.97 -5.72
CA SER A 144 0.87 6.71 -5.01
C SER A 144 0.21 6.93 -3.64
N GLY A 145 -0.15 8.18 -3.31
CA GLY A 145 -0.75 8.56 -2.05
C GLY A 145 0.27 8.72 -0.91
N PHE A 146 -0.22 8.68 0.33
CA PHE A 146 0.55 8.90 1.54
C PHE A 146 0.44 7.71 2.50
N ASN A 147 1.56 7.22 3.01
CA ASN A 147 1.56 6.31 4.15
C ASN A 147 1.34 7.10 5.44
N LEU A 148 0.60 6.51 6.37
CA LEU A 148 0.48 7.03 7.73
C LEU A 148 1.29 6.12 8.67
N TRP A 149 2.41 6.62 9.17
CA TRP A 149 3.28 5.91 10.09
C TRP A 149 2.99 6.34 11.53
N GLN A 150 2.97 5.39 12.46
CA GLN A 150 2.86 5.68 13.88
C GLN A 150 4.26 5.83 14.48
N GLU A 151 4.50 6.89 15.25
CA GLU A 151 5.82 7.15 15.87
C GLU A 151 6.16 6.09 16.94
N ASP A 152 5.20 5.77 17.82
CA ASP A 152 5.47 5.00 19.04
C ASP A 152 4.73 3.65 19.11
N ARG A 153 4.27 3.12 17.96
CA ARG A 153 3.36 1.94 17.90
C ARG A 153 2.10 2.11 18.76
N THR A 154 1.69 3.35 19.03
CA THR A 154 0.44 3.64 19.72
C THR A 154 -0.73 3.14 18.89
N ASP A 155 -1.51 2.20 19.43
CA ASP A 155 -2.70 1.66 18.79
C ASP A 155 -3.75 2.77 18.61
N LEU A 156 -3.84 3.30 17.39
CA LEU A 156 -4.87 4.25 17.01
C LEU A 156 -6.14 3.54 16.58
N GLN A 157 -7.27 4.09 17.01
CA GLN A 157 -8.58 3.59 16.62
C GLN A 157 -8.87 3.97 15.17
N PHE A 158 -9.57 3.09 14.45
CA PHE A 158 -9.98 3.33 13.07
C PHE A 158 -10.71 4.69 12.90
N SER A 159 -11.52 5.09 13.87
CA SER A 159 -12.26 6.36 13.87
C SER A 159 -11.35 7.59 13.80
N GLN A 160 -10.12 7.52 14.33
CA GLN A 160 -9.15 8.61 14.27
C GLN A 160 -8.61 8.79 12.85
N PHE A 161 -8.27 7.68 12.18
CA PHE A 161 -7.88 7.68 10.76
C PHE A 161 -9.02 8.17 9.87
N GLN A 162 -10.25 7.73 10.16
CA GLN A 162 -11.43 8.17 9.42
C GLN A 162 -11.69 9.68 9.60
N THR A 163 -11.51 10.21 10.80
CA THR A 163 -11.63 11.65 11.08
C THR A 163 -10.61 12.45 10.29
N LEU A 164 -9.34 12.02 10.28
CA LEU A 164 -8.28 12.64 9.49
C LEU A 164 -8.61 12.61 7.99
N ALA A 165 -8.98 11.45 7.46
CA ALA A 165 -9.31 11.26 6.05
C ALA A 165 -10.50 12.14 5.62
N ASN A 166 -11.55 12.23 6.44
CA ASN A 166 -12.72 13.05 6.16
C ASN A 166 -12.41 14.55 6.16
N ARG A 167 -11.56 15.01 7.10
CA ARG A 167 -11.11 16.42 7.12
C ARG A 167 -10.28 16.76 5.90
N LEU A 168 -9.36 15.87 5.51
CA LEU A 168 -8.60 16.05 4.29
C LEU A 168 -9.52 16.05 3.07
N ALA A 169 -10.46 15.12 2.96
CA ALA A 169 -11.43 15.05 1.87
C ALA A 169 -12.23 16.35 1.71
N ALA A 170 -12.72 16.92 2.82
CA ALA A 170 -13.45 18.17 2.81
C ALA A 170 -12.60 19.35 2.30
N ALA A 171 -11.32 19.41 2.69
CA ALA A 171 -10.40 20.44 2.24
C ALA A 171 -9.99 20.29 0.76
N LEU A 172 -10.00 19.06 0.24
CA LEU A 172 -9.62 18.73 -1.14
C LEU A 172 -10.79 18.79 -2.14
N ALA A 173 -12.04 18.76 -1.67
CA ALA A 173 -13.24 18.68 -2.51
C ALA A 173 -13.33 19.82 -3.56
N GLY A 174 -12.92 21.04 -3.21
CA GLY A 174 -12.93 22.18 -4.13
C GLY A 174 -11.89 22.12 -5.26
N TYR A 175 -10.96 21.16 -5.20
CA TYR A 175 -9.87 21.00 -6.17
C TYR A 175 -10.07 19.80 -7.11
N GLY A 176 -11.21 19.11 -7.05
CA GLY A 176 -11.46 17.89 -7.81
C GLY A 176 -10.55 16.73 -7.38
N LEU A 177 -10.18 16.71 -6.09
CA LEU A 177 -9.34 15.67 -5.49
C LEU A 177 -10.15 14.91 -4.44
N HIS A 178 -10.12 13.58 -4.51
CA HIS A 178 -10.85 12.67 -3.64
C HIS A 178 -9.89 11.86 -2.78
N VAL A 179 -10.18 11.77 -1.49
CA VAL A 179 -9.37 11.00 -0.53
C VAL A 179 -10.00 9.63 -0.31
N LYS A 180 -9.19 8.56 -0.40
CA LYS A 180 -9.59 7.20 -0.06
C LYS A 180 -8.67 6.65 1.04
N LEU A 181 -9.26 6.26 2.17
CA LEU A 181 -8.54 5.58 3.25
C LEU A 181 -8.48 4.08 2.96
N LEU A 182 -7.28 3.54 2.88
CA LEU A 182 -7.04 2.12 2.64
C LEU A 182 -6.31 1.48 3.81
N HIS A 183 -6.75 0.30 4.22
CA HIS A 183 -5.99 -0.56 5.13
C HIS A 183 -4.78 -1.14 4.39
N LYS A 184 -3.60 -1.11 5.03
CA LYS A 184 -2.35 -1.58 4.41
C LYS A 184 -2.19 -3.10 4.45
N GLY A 185 -3.05 -3.81 5.16
CA GLY A 185 -2.94 -5.24 5.40
C GLY A 185 -2.37 -5.56 6.78
N PHE A 186 -2.06 -6.83 6.97
CA PHE A 186 -1.50 -7.38 8.20
C PHE A 186 -0.14 -8.00 7.93
N GLU A 187 0.58 -8.28 9.00
CA GLU A 187 1.81 -9.06 8.97
C GLU A 187 1.73 -10.15 10.01
N LEU A 188 2.00 -11.37 9.58
CA LEU A 188 2.21 -12.50 10.44
C LEU A 188 3.68 -12.47 10.86
N GLN A 189 3.96 -12.35 12.15
CA GLN A 189 5.32 -12.33 12.69
C GLN A 189 5.56 -13.54 13.58
N LYS A 190 6.77 -14.12 13.52
CA LYS A 190 7.21 -15.18 14.43
C LYS A 190 8.55 -14.86 15.04
N ASN A 191 8.90 -15.51 16.15
CA ASN A 191 10.27 -15.39 16.66
C ASN A 191 11.23 -16.08 15.68
N ALA A 192 12.48 -15.61 15.66
CA ALA A 192 13.50 -16.18 14.76
C ALA A 192 13.72 -17.69 14.98
N ASP A 193 13.53 -18.14 16.22
CA ASP A 193 13.71 -19.52 16.66
C ASP A 193 12.49 -20.42 16.38
N ASP A 194 11.32 -19.85 16.06
CA ASP A 194 10.12 -20.63 15.79
C ASP A 194 10.19 -21.26 14.40
N GLU A 195 10.00 -22.57 14.28
CA GLU A 195 9.98 -23.26 12.99
C GLU A 195 8.54 -23.36 12.46
N VAL A 196 8.17 -22.44 11.57
CA VAL A 196 6.87 -22.44 10.90
C VAL A 196 7.10 -22.43 9.40
N ALA A 197 6.52 -23.38 8.67
CA ALA A 197 6.60 -23.39 7.23
C ALA A 197 5.83 -22.19 6.64
N ILE A 198 6.38 -21.51 5.65
CA ILE A 198 5.72 -20.39 4.98
C ILE A 198 4.39 -20.80 4.32
N ALA A 199 4.22 -22.09 4.01
CA ALA A 199 2.96 -22.66 3.54
C ALA A 199 1.81 -22.44 4.53
N GLU A 200 2.09 -22.42 5.85
CA GLU A 200 1.08 -22.14 6.88
C GLU A 200 0.57 -20.70 6.76
N ALA A 201 1.46 -19.73 6.53
CA ALA A 201 1.06 -18.33 6.30
C ALA A 201 0.22 -18.17 5.02
N LYS A 202 0.54 -18.94 3.97
CA LYS A 202 -0.25 -18.98 2.72
C LYS A 202 -1.64 -19.57 2.95
N GLU A 203 -1.73 -20.67 3.69
CA GLU A 203 -3.00 -21.30 4.03
C GLU A 203 -3.87 -20.39 4.90
N LEU A 204 -3.30 -19.74 5.92
CA LEU A 204 -4.01 -18.74 6.72
C LEU A 204 -4.58 -17.60 5.85
N THR A 205 -3.80 -17.11 4.89
CA THR A 205 -4.23 -16.07 3.95
C THR A 205 -5.38 -16.54 3.06
N TYR A 206 -5.28 -17.77 2.54
CA TYR A 206 -6.31 -18.38 1.71
C TYR A 206 -7.63 -18.59 2.49
N ARG A 207 -7.55 -19.10 3.72
CA ARG A 207 -8.71 -19.24 4.60
C ARG A 207 -9.34 -17.90 4.94
N LEU A 208 -8.53 -16.87 5.21
CA LEU A 208 -9.01 -15.51 5.44
C LEU A 208 -9.81 -14.99 4.26
N GLU A 209 -9.26 -15.09 3.03
CA GLU A 209 -9.96 -14.69 1.79
C GLU A 209 -11.33 -15.36 1.68
N ASN A 210 -11.39 -16.68 1.87
CA ASN A 210 -12.64 -17.44 1.78
C ASN A 210 -13.68 -17.02 2.83
N MET A 211 -13.24 -16.65 4.04
CA MET A 211 -14.14 -16.25 5.12
C MET A 211 -14.68 -14.84 4.94
N VAL A 212 -13.85 -13.90 4.50
CA VAL A 212 -14.22 -12.47 4.48
C VAL A 212 -14.72 -12.01 3.11
N GLY A 213 -14.49 -12.80 2.06
CA GLY A 213 -14.88 -12.51 0.68
C GLY A 213 -14.05 -11.39 0.02
N ILE A 214 -12.95 -10.98 0.66
CA ILE A 214 -12.00 -9.98 0.16
C ILE A 214 -10.75 -10.73 -0.28
N ARG A 215 -10.29 -10.45 -1.50
CA ARG A 215 -9.09 -11.07 -2.03
C ARG A 215 -7.85 -10.63 -1.25
N TYR A 216 -7.35 -11.51 -0.39
CA TYR A 216 -6.08 -11.33 0.30
C TYR A 216 -5.01 -12.18 -0.38
N VAL A 217 -3.81 -11.62 -0.50
CA VAL A 217 -2.66 -12.34 -1.02
C VAL A 217 -1.52 -12.25 -0.04
N GLN A 218 -0.74 -13.31 -0.01
CA GLN A 218 0.49 -13.34 0.72
C GLN A 218 1.53 -12.52 -0.07
N GLY A 219 2.00 -11.43 0.55
CA GLY A 219 2.93 -10.48 -0.06
C GLY A 219 4.39 -10.89 0.11
N GLY A 220 5.25 -9.96 0.53
CA GLY A 220 6.66 -10.21 0.75
C GLY A 220 6.95 -11.00 2.03
N HIS A 221 8.18 -11.53 2.11
CA HIS A 221 8.71 -12.18 3.31
C HIS A 221 10.01 -11.52 3.72
N ARG A 222 10.22 -11.45 5.02
CA ARG A 222 11.54 -11.17 5.59
C ARG A 222 12.14 -12.47 6.08
N TYR A 223 13.38 -12.71 5.70
CA TYR A 223 14.15 -13.87 6.14
C TYR A 223 15.15 -13.45 7.21
N SER A 224 15.50 -14.35 8.12
CA SER A 224 16.71 -14.13 8.93
C SER A 224 17.94 -14.35 8.03
N ASN A 225 19.01 -13.58 8.28
CA ASN A 225 20.18 -13.51 7.40
C ASN A 225 20.95 -14.85 7.22
N ASP A 226 20.61 -15.90 7.97
CA ASP A 226 21.26 -17.21 7.98
C ASP A 226 20.34 -18.37 7.52
N ALA A 227 19.29 -18.08 6.75
CA ALA A 227 18.32 -19.09 6.33
C ALA A 227 18.90 -20.13 5.34
N LEU A 228 19.48 -21.22 5.86
CA LEU A 228 19.81 -22.42 5.09
C LEU A 228 18.56 -23.08 4.48
N ASN A 229 17.37 -22.80 5.04
CA ASN A 229 16.06 -23.17 4.51
C ASN A 229 15.08 -21.98 4.58
N PRO A 230 14.92 -21.19 3.50
CA PRO A 230 14.06 -20.00 3.50
C PRO A 230 12.57 -20.35 3.71
N GLU A 231 12.13 -21.58 3.43
CA GLU A 231 10.74 -21.96 3.63
C GLU A 231 10.33 -22.02 5.11
N ILE A 232 11.29 -22.10 6.03
CA ILE A 232 11.08 -22.24 7.48
C ILE A 232 11.69 -21.05 8.24
N HIS A 233 12.81 -20.50 7.77
CA HIS A 233 13.54 -19.41 8.42
C HIS A 233 13.12 -18.01 7.92
N TRP A 234 11.80 -17.78 7.86
CA TRP A 234 11.23 -16.44 7.71
C TRP A 234 10.93 -15.83 9.08
N THR A 235 10.79 -14.51 9.18
CA THR A 235 10.45 -13.81 10.43
C THR A 235 9.14 -13.05 10.33
N SER A 236 8.80 -12.60 9.12
CA SER A 236 7.49 -12.04 8.83
C SER A 236 6.97 -12.35 7.43
N ALA A 237 5.65 -12.43 7.32
CA ALA A 237 4.94 -12.66 6.08
C ALA A 237 3.72 -11.73 5.96
N ASP A 238 3.63 -11.03 4.84
CA ASP A 238 2.61 -10.02 4.62
C ASP A 238 1.28 -10.66 4.20
N VAL A 239 0.17 -10.11 4.70
CA VAL A 239 -1.21 -10.47 4.32
C VAL A 239 -1.89 -9.20 3.83
N THR A 240 -1.88 -8.98 2.52
CA THR A 240 -2.31 -7.71 1.91
C THR A 240 -3.52 -7.91 1.01
N THR A 241 -4.35 -6.88 0.86
CA THR A 241 -5.43 -6.93 -0.13
C THR A 241 -4.84 -6.92 -1.52
N ALA A 242 -5.18 -7.92 -2.33
CA ALA A 242 -4.88 -7.85 -3.74
C ALA A 242 -5.79 -6.81 -4.36
N LEU A 243 -5.20 -5.78 -4.95
CA LEU A 243 -5.90 -5.07 -6.01
C LEU A 243 -6.29 -6.15 -7.06
N PRO A 244 -7.52 -6.20 -7.60
CA PRO A 244 -8.01 -7.24 -8.55
C PRO A 244 -7.27 -7.23 -9.91
N PHE A 245 -6.46 -8.24 -10.23
CA PHE A 245 -5.68 -8.34 -11.48
C PHE A 245 -6.52 -8.28 -12.78
#